data_AF-A0A976M8E4-F1
#
_entry.id   AF-A0A976M8E4-F1
#
_cell.length_a   1.000
_cell.length_b   1.000
_cell.length_c   1.000
_cell.angle_alpha   90.00
_cell.angle_beta   90.00
_cell.angle_gamma   90.00
#
_symmetry.space_group_name_H-M   'P 1'
#
loop_
_entity.id
_entity.type
_entity.pdbx_description
1 polymer ?
#
loop_
_entity_poly.entity_id
_entity_poly.type
_entity_poly.pdbx_seq_one_letter_code
_entity_poly.pdbx_strand_id
1 'polypeptide(L)'
;MSPEYAYMSEKISTKFPKYVPTDADIETCIYNNWWDLAKKIVMLSHEQDIDLTSTVHSAIETVQKNSKELLNLLSKHYNELDVVNAALQWAESPNEVFLTIKFSARWSSPGALQVEDEVLNVDKDRLQYSGIGTHSGKRKKYQVNLHLFNKVIGNETKVTPVSMGRFSITLKKENPGVWNSLNKSQEKLPNQQIWWEMKEKYQDECDKFLEEREEEL
;
A
#
# COMPACT_ATOMS: atom_id res chain seq x y z
N MET A 1 -26.01 -1.49 35.05
CA MET A 1 -26.37 -2.73 34.34
C MET A 1 -27.60 -2.42 33.53
N SER A 2 -27.59 -2.62 32.21
CA SER A 2 -28.73 -2.24 31.37
C SER A 2 -29.87 -3.26 31.49
N PRO A 3 -31.14 -2.87 31.27
CA PRO A 3 -32.27 -3.80 31.26
C PRO A 3 -32.07 -4.96 30.27
N GLU A 4 -31.42 -4.70 29.13
CA GLU A 4 -31.13 -5.68 28.09
C GLU A 4 -30.09 -6.70 28.55
N TYR A 5 -29.08 -6.28 29.31
CA TYR A 5 -28.11 -7.18 29.92
C TYR A 5 -28.79 -8.15 30.89
N ALA A 6 -29.65 -7.63 31.77
CA ALA A 6 -30.37 -8.45 32.75
C ALA A 6 -31.26 -9.48 32.05
N TYR A 7 -32.01 -9.07 31.04
CA TYR A 7 -32.82 -9.96 30.20
C TYR A 7 -31.97 -11.06 29.54
N MET A 8 -30.84 -10.70 28.92
CA MET A 8 -29.95 -11.66 28.29
C MET A 8 -29.35 -12.64 29.30
N SER A 9 -28.94 -12.16 30.47
CA SER A 9 -28.40 -12.99 31.54
C SER A 9 -29.42 -13.99 32.07
N GLU A 10 -30.68 -13.57 32.24
CA GLU A 10 -31.79 -14.45 32.67
C GLU A 10 -32.10 -15.49 31.58
N LYS A 11 -32.19 -15.06 30.32
CA LYS A 11 -32.38 -15.93 29.16
C LYS A 11 -31.33 -17.04 29.10
N ILE A 12 -30.04 -16.70 29.16
CA ILE A 12 -28.92 -17.67 29.14
C ILE A 12 -28.97 -18.64 30.35
N SER A 13 -29.47 -18.16 31.49
CA SER A 13 -29.56 -18.98 32.72
C SER A 13 -30.80 -19.89 32.77
N THR A 14 -31.68 -19.81 31.76
CA THR A 14 -32.94 -20.57 31.73
C THR A 14 -32.67 -22.06 31.53
N LYS A 15 -33.15 -22.86 32.49
CA LYS A 15 -33.00 -24.33 32.48
C LYS A 15 -34.10 -25.06 31.72
N PHE A 16 -35.31 -24.50 31.69
CA PHE A 16 -36.48 -25.09 31.03
C PHE A 16 -37.37 -24.00 30.40
N PRO A 17 -37.55 -23.99 29.06
CA PRO A 17 -36.76 -24.76 28.08
C PRO A 17 -35.26 -24.40 28.18
N LYS A 18 -34.37 -25.39 27.97
CA LYS A 18 -32.92 -25.13 27.99
C LYS A 18 -32.61 -24.08 26.92
N TYR A 19 -31.86 -23.05 27.30
CA TYR A 19 -31.40 -22.04 26.36
C TYR A 19 -30.59 -22.67 25.22
N VAL A 20 -30.93 -22.28 23.98
CA VAL A 20 -30.21 -22.68 22.76
C VAL A 20 -29.40 -21.47 22.28
N PRO A 21 -28.06 -21.57 22.23
CA PRO A 21 -27.19 -20.56 21.63
C PRO A 21 -27.60 -20.19 20.20
N THR A 22 -27.63 -18.89 19.92
CA THR A 22 -27.92 -18.37 18.57
C THR A 22 -26.88 -17.34 18.16
N ASP A 23 -26.71 -17.15 16.85
CA ASP A 23 -25.82 -16.13 16.28
C ASP A 23 -26.16 -14.72 16.78
N ALA A 24 -27.44 -14.37 16.81
CA ALA A 24 -27.89 -13.04 17.23
C ALA A 24 -27.57 -12.75 18.71
N ASP A 25 -27.70 -13.76 19.59
CA ASP A 25 -27.43 -13.59 21.02
C ASP A 25 -25.93 -13.39 21.29
N ILE A 26 -25.06 -14.13 20.59
CA ILE A 26 -23.60 -14.00 20.74
C ILE A 26 -23.11 -12.67 20.14
N GLU A 27 -23.61 -12.26 18.98
CA GLU A 27 -23.32 -10.95 18.39
C GLU A 27 -23.73 -9.81 19.32
N THR A 28 -24.93 -9.88 19.88
CA THR A 28 -25.43 -8.87 20.83
C THR A 28 -24.51 -8.76 22.03
N CYS A 29 -24.06 -9.88 22.60
CA CYS A 29 -23.13 -9.86 23.72
C CYS A 29 -21.77 -9.26 23.34
N ILE A 30 -21.23 -9.60 22.16
CA ILE A 30 -19.93 -9.08 21.69
C ILE A 30 -20.00 -7.57 21.42
N TYR A 31 -21.00 -7.09 20.69
CA TYR A 31 -21.13 -5.67 20.35
C TYR A 31 -21.39 -4.77 21.57
N ASN A 32 -22.05 -5.30 22.60
CA ASN A 32 -22.28 -4.59 23.86
C ASN A 32 -21.15 -4.77 24.89
N ASN A 33 -20.06 -5.48 24.56
CA ASN A 33 -18.93 -5.79 25.45
C ASN A 33 -19.33 -6.63 26.69
N TRP A 34 -20.37 -7.46 26.59
CA TRP A 34 -20.82 -8.39 27.64
C TRP A 34 -20.04 -9.70 27.58
N TRP A 35 -18.73 -9.61 27.83
CA TRP A 35 -17.79 -10.71 27.61
C TRP A 35 -18.05 -11.94 28.49
N ASP A 36 -18.60 -11.74 29.68
CA ASP A 36 -18.95 -12.83 30.59
C ASP A 36 -20.16 -13.63 30.06
N LEU A 37 -21.17 -12.96 29.50
CA LEU A 37 -22.32 -13.61 28.85
C LEU A 37 -21.91 -14.29 27.54
N ALA A 38 -21.07 -13.63 26.72
CA ALA A 38 -20.53 -14.23 25.50
C ALA A 38 -19.78 -15.54 25.78
N LYS A 39 -18.94 -15.58 26.81
CA LYS A 39 -18.24 -16.81 27.25
C LYS A 39 -19.23 -17.92 27.64
N LYS A 40 -20.30 -17.60 28.37
CA LYS A 40 -21.34 -18.58 28.73
C LYS A 40 -22.02 -19.15 27.49
N ILE A 41 -22.36 -18.32 26.50
CA ILE A 41 -22.98 -18.78 25.25
C ILE A 41 -22.05 -19.73 24.50
N VAL A 42 -20.76 -19.40 24.36
CA VAL A 42 -19.77 -20.27 23.68
C VAL A 42 -19.59 -21.60 24.42
N MET A 43 -19.56 -21.60 25.76
CA MET A 43 -19.52 -22.85 26.52
C MET A 43 -20.76 -23.71 26.26
N LEU A 44 -21.95 -23.11 26.25
CA LEU A 44 -23.20 -23.81 25.97
C LEU A 44 -23.30 -24.29 24.52
N SER A 45 -22.64 -23.62 23.56
CA SER A 45 -22.63 -24.06 22.17
C SER A 45 -21.80 -25.32 21.99
N HIS A 46 -20.67 -25.45 22.70
CA HIS A 46 -19.91 -26.69 22.75
C HIS A 46 -20.69 -27.84 23.39
N GLU A 47 -21.44 -27.58 24.47
CA GLU A 47 -22.29 -28.60 25.10
C GLU A 47 -23.43 -29.10 24.20
N GLN A 48 -23.88 -28.25 23.26
CA GLN A 48 -25.03 -28.51 22.38
C GLN A 48 -24.64 -28.82 20.94
N ASP A 49 -23.34 -28.93 20.65
CA ASP A 49 -22.78 -29.17 19.31
C ASP A 49 -23.24 -28.12 18.26
N ILE A 50 -23.31 -26.85 18.66
CA ILE A 50 -23.66 -25.71 17.81
C ILE A 50 -22.39 -24.95 17.42
N ASP A 51 -22.13 -24.85 16.13
CA ASP A 51 -21.00 -24.10 15.59
C ASP A 51 -21.34 -22.60 15.46
N LEU A 52 -20.67 -21.77 16.26
CA LEU A 52 -20.76 -20.31 16.23
C LEU A 52 -19.46 -19.66 15.73
N THR A 53 -18.51 -20.46 15.21
CA THR A 53 -17.14 -20.04 14.91
C THR A 53 -17.09 -18.82 13.99
N SER A 54 -17.78 -18.90 12.84
CA SER A 54 -17.81 -17.81 11.85
C SER A 54 -18.35 -16.51 12.44
N THR A 55 -19.47 -16.59 13.16
CA THR A 55 -20.15 -15.44 13.77
C THR A 55 -19.29 -14.78 14.83
N VAL A 56 -18.68 -15.56 15.72
CA VAL A 56 -17.78 -15.07 16.76
C VAL A 56 -16.56 -14.38 16.14
N HIS A 57 -15.94 -14.98 15.13
CA HIS A 57 -14.80 -14.37 14.43
C HIS A 57 -15.17 -13.02 13.81
N SER A 58 -16.24 -12.97 13.03
CA SER A 58 -16.71 -11.75 12.35
C SER A 58 -17.05 -10.62 13.34
N ALA A 59 -17.76 -10.93 14.42
CA ALA A 59 -18.15 -9.95 15.44
C ALA A 59 -16.92 -9.39 16.19
N ILE A 60 -15.96 -10.25 16.56
CA ILE A 60 -14.72 -9.83 17.22
C ILE A 60 -13.88 -8.95 16.28
N GLU A 61 -13.71 -9.34 15.02
CA GLU A 61 -12.98 -8.55 14.03
C GLU A 61 -13.58 -7.14 13.87
N THR A 62 -14.90 -7.05 13.88
CA THR A 62 -15.62 -5.77 13.83
C THR A 62 -15.33 -4.90 15.05
N VAL A 63 -15.43 -5.44 16.26
CA VAL A 63 -15.12 -4.71 17.51
C VAL A 63 -13.65 -4.26 17.52
N GLN A 64 -12.72 -5.12 17.09
CA GLN A 64 -11.30 -4.79 16.99
C GLN A 64 -11.03 -3.69 15.97
N LYS A 65 -11.70 -3.74 14.80
CA LYS A 65 -11.59 -2.70 13.77
C LYS A 65 -12.03 -1.35 14.31
N ASN A 66 -13.22 -1.28 14.93
CA ASN A 66 -13.76 -0.03 15.50
C ASN A 66 -12.86 0.51 16.63
N SER A 67 -12.31 -0.37 17.47
CA SER A 67 -11.38 0.01 18.53
C SER A 67 -10.09 0.60 17.97
N LYS A 68 -9.52 0.00 16.92
CA LYS A 68 -8.32 0.52 16.24
C LYS A 68 -8.60 1.85 15.55
N GLU A 69 -9.77 2.01 14.95
CA GLU A 69 -10.19 3.27 14.31
C GLU A 69 -10.25 4.41 15.33
N LEU A 70 -10.86 4.17 16.49
CA LEU A 70 -10.91 5.14 17.59
C LEU A 70 -9.51 5.53 18.08
N LEU A 71 -8.60 4.56 18.23
CA LEU A 71 -7.20 4.83 18.60
C LEU A 71 -6.47 5.67 17.54
N ASN A 72 -6.76 5.43 16.25
CA ASN A 72 -6.17 6.22 15.17
C ASN A 72 -6.66 7.68 15.21
N LEU A 73 -7.93 7.92 15.52
CA LEU A 73 -8.48 9.27 15.67
C LEU A 73 -7.85 10.05 16.82
N LEU A 74 -7.40 9.36 17.88
CA LEU A 74 -6.69 9.98 19.00
C LEU A 74 -5.28 10.45 18.62
N SER A 75 -4.69 9.91 17.54
CA SER A 75 -3.34 10.30 17.11
C SER A 75 -3.28 11.78 16.76
N LYS A 76 -2.28 12.49 17.29
CA LYS A 76 -2.02 13.92 16.94
C LYS A 76 -1.77 14.14 15.44
N HIS A 77 -1.41 13.06 14.74
CA HIS A 77 -1.13 13.03 13.31
C HIS A 77 -2.32 12.45 12.51
N TYR A 78 -3.55 12.41 13.04
CA TYR A 78 -4.69 11.77 12.35
C TYR A 78 -4.96 12.35 10.94
N ASN A 79 -4.61 13.63 10.73
CA ASN A 79 -4.72 14.31 9.44
C ASN A 79 -3.44 14.23 8.59
N GLU A 80 -2.32 13.79 9.16
CA GLU A 80 -1.08 13.63 8.42
C GLU A 80 -1.10 12.26 7.72
N LEU A 81 -1.14 12.29 6.40
CA LEU A 81 -1.09 11.08 5.60
C LEU A 81 0.27 10.39 5.79
N ASP A 82 0.24 9.09 6.07
CA ASP A 82 1.43 8.25 6.04
C ASP A 82 2.14 8.43 4.69
N VAL A 83 3.38 8.91 4.72
CA VAL A 83 4.19 9.11 3.51
C VAL A 83 4.89 7.80 3.15
N VAL A 84 4.70 7.36 1.91
CA VAL A 84 5.30 6.16 1.33
C VAL A 84 6.22 6.57 0.19
N ASN A 85 7.52 6.31 0.33
CA ASN A 85 8.43 6.38 -0.81
C ASN A 85 8.10 5.23 -1.76
N ALA A 86 7.55 5.57 -2.93
CA ALA A 86 7.06 4.61 -3.91
C ALA A 86 8.21 3.79 -4.49
N ALA A 87 7.96 2.50 -4.71
CA ALA A 87 8.92 1.61 -5.34
C ALA A 87 9.04 1.94 -6.82
N LEU A 88 10.26 1.89 -7.33
CA LEU A 88 10.53 2.19 -8.73
C LEU A 88 11.51 1.21 -9.34
N GLN A 89 11.37 0.98 -10.64
CA GLN A 89 12.41 0.37 -11.45
C GLN A 89 12.83 1.33 -12.55
N TRP A 90 14.08 1.22 -12.97
CA TRP A 90 14.62 2.07 -14.02
C TRP A 90 15.48 1.31 -15.02
N ALA A 91 15.52 1.83 -16.24
CA ALA A 91 16.41 1.46 -17.32
C ALA A 91 16.69 2.69 -18.18
N GLU A 92 17.53 2.55 -19.19
CA GLU A 92 17.89 3.65 -20.08
C GLU A 92 18.18 3.17 -21.50
N SER A 93 18.15 4.12 -22.43
CA SER A 93 18.84 4.08 -23.72
C SER A 93 19.85 5.25 -23.75
N PRO A 94 20.70 5.41 -24.78
CA PRO A 94 21.59 6.56 -24.88
C PRO A 94 20.87 7.91 -24.79
N ASN A 95 19.61 7.99 -25.22
CA ASN A 95 18.87 9.24 -25.32
C ASN A 95 17.79 9.42 -24.25
N GLU A 96 17.33 8.34 -23.61
CA GLU A 96 16.17 8.38 -22.71
C GLU A 96 16.44 7.60 -21.41
N VAL A 97 15.74 7.98 -20.35
CA VAL A 97 15.63 7.24 -19.09
C VAL A 97 14.19 6.78 -18.93
N PHE A 98 14.02 5.50 -18.63
CA PHE A 98 12.73 4.87 -18.43
C PHE A 98 12.55 4.57 -16.95
N LEU A 99 11.44 5.02 -16.38
CA LEU A 99 11.05 4.75 -15.00
C LEU A 99 9.71 4.04 -15.02
N THR A 100 9.56 3.02 -14.18
CA THR A 100 8.25 2.50 -13.79
C THR A 100 8.09 2.67 -12.29
N ILE A 101 6.98 3.25 -11.87
CA ILE A 101 6.69 3.60 -10.48
C ILE A 101 5.47 2.80 -10.06
N LYS A 102 5.53 2.22 -8.86
CA LYS A 102 4.45 1.46 -8.24
C LYS A 102 4.05 2.11 -6.92
N PHE A 103 2.75 2.23 -6.68
CA PHE A 103 2.19 2.80 -5.45
C PHE A 103 2.29 1.86 -4.24
N SER A 104 3.49 1.39 -3.93
CA SER A 104 3.84 0.55 -2.80
C SER A 104 5.24 0.90 -2.29
N ALA A 105 5.56 0.57 -1.04
CA ALA A 105 6.90 0.81 -0.48
C ALA A 105 7.99 -0.10 -1.08
N ARG A 106 7.58 -1.27 -1.60
CA ARG A 106 8.46 -2.28 -2.21
C ARG A 106 7.83 -2.80 -3.49
N TRP A 107 8.66 -3.15 -4.46
CA TRP A 107 8.18 -3.63 -5.77
C TRP A 107 7.35 -4.91 -5.67
N SER A 108 7.73 -5.82 -4.76
CA SER A 108 7.04 -7.09 -4.52
C SER A 108 5.78 -6.98 -3.64
N SER A 109 5.58 -5.86 -2.96
CA SER A 109 4.43 -5.68 -2.05
C SER A 109 3.20 -5.16 -2.77
N PRO A 110 1.97 -5.50 -2.32
CA PRO A 110 0.76 -4.87 -2.80
C PRO A 110 0.75 -3.36 -2.44
N GLY A 111 -0.04 -2.60 -3.18
CA GLY A 111 -0.07 -1.15 -3.11
C GLY A 111 -1.43 -0.58 -3.49
N ALA A 112 -1.54 0.75 -3.52
CA ALA A 112 -2.73 1.40 -4.05
C ALA A 112 -2.86 1.10 -5.56
N LEU A 113 -4.08 0.88 -6.04
CA LEU A 113 -4.33 0.63 -7.47
C LEU A 113 -4.44 1.91 -8.28
N GLN A 114 -4.77 3.00 -7.60
CA GLN A 114 -5.02 4.32 -8.18
C GLN A 114 -4.75 5.37 -7.11
N VAL A 115 -4.40 6.55 -7.57
CA VAL A 115 -4.09 7.71 -6.74
C VAL A 115 -4.83 8.93 -7.28
N GLU A 116 -5.02 9.92 -6.42
CA GLU A 116 -5.60 11.23 -6.69
C GLU A 116 -4.59 12.33 -6.35
N ASP A 117 -4.90 13.58 -6.69
CA ASP A 117 -4.04 14.75 -6.43
C ASP A 117 -2.60 14.58 -6.92
N GLU A 118 -2.46 14.04 -8.13
CA GLU A 118 -1.17 13.75 -8.73
C GLU A 118 -0.43 15.04 -9.12
N VAL A 119 0.83 15.14 -8.72
CA VAL A 119 1.73 16.23 -9.07
C VAL A 119 3.04 15.63 -9.56
N LEU A 120 3.43 15.94 -10.79
CA LEU A 120 4.71 15.58 -11.38
C LEU A 120 5.46 16.86 -11.78
N ASN A 121 6.65 17.04 -11.21
CA ASN A 121 7.57 18.12 -11.55
C ASN A 121 8.91 17.52 -12.00
N VAL A 122 9.34 17.87 -13.20
CA VAL A 122 10.65 17.50 -13.74
C VAL A 122 11.38 18.78 -14.12
N ASP A 123 12.49 19.06 -13.43
CA ASP A 123 13.34 20.22 -13.70
C ASP A 123 14.81 19.81 -13.67
N LYS A 124 15.49 19.96 -14.82
CA LYS A 124 16.92 19.65 -15.00
C LYS A 124 17.29 18.26 -14.50
N ASP A 125 17.88 18.15 -13.32
CA ASP A 125 18.35 16.90 -12.70
C ASP A 125 17.45 16.44 -11.55
N ARG A 126 16.22 16.99 -11.43
CA ARG A 126 15.27 16.66 -10.38
C ARG A 126 13.96 16.15 -10.93
N LEU A 127 13.51 15.03 -10.38
CA LEU A 127 12.16 14.50 -10.60
C LEU A 127 11.46 14.38 -9.25
N GLN A 128 10.30 15.00 -9.16
CA GLN A 128 9.44 14.95 -7.99
C GLN A 128 8.05 14.52 -8.42
N TYR A 129 7.54 13.47 -7.81
CA TYR A 129 6.19 13.00 -7.99
C TYR A 129 5.52 12.82 -6.63
N SER A 130 4.23 13.17 -6.54
CA SER A 130 3.39 12.76 -5.42
C SER A 130 1.96 12.49 -5.85
N GLY A 131 1.30 11.56 -5.17
CA GLY A 131 -0.13 11.30 -5.29
C GLY A 131 -0.67 10.68 -4.01
N ILE A 132 -1.97 10.79 -3.78
CA ILE A 132 -2.65 10.24 -2.60
C ILE A 132 -3.40 8.98 -3.01
N GLY A 133 -3.12 7.85 -2.37
CA GLY A 133 -3.79 6.58 -2.68
C GLY A 133 -4.33 5.91 -1.42
N THR A 134 -5.31 5.02 -1.62
CA THR A 134 -5.85 4.21 -0.52
C THR A 134 -5.40 2.76 -0.67
N HIS A 135 -4.82 2.21 0.40
CA HIS A 135 -4.45 0.80 0.48
C HIS A 135 -4.82 0.25 1.85
N SER A 136 -5.55 -0.88 1.88
CA SER A 136 -6.08 -1.49 3.11
C SER A 136 -6.90 -0.52 3.98
N GLY A 137 -7.72 0.32 3.35
CA GLY A 137 -8.59 1.30 4.04
C GLY A 137 -7.86 2.50 4.64
N LYS A 138 -6.55 2.65 4.41
CA LYS A 138 -5.76 3.80 4.87
C LYS A 138 -5.35 4.67 3.68
N ARG A 139 -5.60 5.98 3.76
CA ARG A 139 -5.05 6.97 2.83
C ARG A 139 -3.57 7.17 3.11
N LYS A 140 -2.76 7.19 2.06
CA LYS A 140 -1.30 7.36 2.12
C LYS A 140 -0.86 8.30 1.01
N LYS A 141 0.17 9.09 1.28
CA LYS A 141 0.83 9.91 0.27
C LYS A 141 1.99 9.11 -0.33
N TYR A 142 1.86 8.73 -1.59
CA TYR A 142 2.94 8.11 -2.35
C TYR A 142 3.80 9.20 -2.96
N GLN A 143 5.13 9.09 -2.82
CA GLN A 143 6.05 10.07 -3.38
C GLN A 143 7.28 9.43 -4.00
N VAL A 144 7.85 10.12 -4.99
CA VAL A 144 9.16 9.85 -5.58
C VAL A 144 9.91 11.17 -5.62
N ASN A 145 11.12 11.20 -5.05
CA ASN A 145 12.01 12.34 -5.09
C ASN A 145 13.37 11.85 -5.54
N LEU A 146 13.75 12.17 -6.78
CA LEU A 146 15.01 11.74 -7.39
C LEU A 146 15.88 12.95 -7.73
N HIS A 147 17.16 12.83 -7.39
CA HIS A 147 18.23 13.65 -7.95
C HIS A 147 18.94 12.82 -9.01
N LEU A 148 18.53 13.00 -10.26
CA LEU A 148 19.00 12.27 -11.43
C LEU A 148 20.51 12.47 -11.64
N PHE A 149 21.16 11.46 -12.20
CA PHE A 149 22.60 11.45 -12.48
C PHE A 149 23.02 12.62 -13.36
N ASN A 150 22.24 12.92 -14.40
CA ASN A 150 22.45 14.06 -15.28
C ASN A 150 21.12 14.73 -15.64
N LYS A 151 21.19 15.86 -16.33
CA LYS A 151 20.06 16.67 -16.71
C LYS A 151 19.19 15.98 -17.77
N VAL A 152 17.89 16.22 -17.66
CA VAL A 152 16.85 15.81 -18.60
C VAL A 152 16.08 17.03 -19.11
N ILE A 153 15.44 16.86 -20.25
CA ILE A 153 14.61 17.89 -20.88
C ILE A 153 13.18 17.72 -20.35
N GLY A 154 12.86 18.42 -19.25
CA GLY A 154 11.62 18.20 -18.48
C GLY A 154 10.32 18.36 -19.29
N ASN A 155 10.28 19.26 -20.27
CA ASN A 155 9.11 19.48 -21.14
C ASN A 155 8.86 18.34 -22.14
N GLU A 156 9.82 17.44 -22.36
CA GLU A 156 9.67 16.24 -23.19
C GLU A 156 9.35 14.98 -22.36
N THR A 157 9.03 15.15 -21.07
CA THR A 157 8.61 14.06 -20.18
C THR A 157 7.29 13.46 -20.67
N LYS A 158 7.26 12.13 -20.82
CA LYS A 158 6.06 11.37 -21.17
C LYS A 158 5.62 10.52 -19.99
N VAL A 159 4.34 10.55 -19.67
CA VAL A 159 3.74 9.71 -18.63
C VAL A 159 2.76 8.75 -19.29
N THR A 160 2.95 7.46 -19.03
CA THR A 160 2.11 6.40 -19.58
C THR A 160 1.50 5.60 -18.43
N PRO A 161 0.16 5.59 -18.28
CA PRO A 161 -0.50 4.72 -17.32
C PRO A 161 -0.17 3.26 -17.61
N VAL A 162 0.04 2.47 -16.56
CA VAL A 162 0.23 1.02 -16.63
C VAL A 162 -0.88 0.36 -15.81
N SER A 163 -0.98 -0.97 -15.82
CA SER A 163 -1.94 -1.69 -14.99
C SER A 163 -1.54 -1.77 -13.52
N MET A 164 -2.52 -2.09 -12.66
CA MET A 164 -2.29 -2.54 -11.27
C MET A 164 -1.52 -1.55 -10.37
N GLY A 165 -1.88 -0.26 -10.39
CA GLY A 165 -1.26 0.73 -9.50
C GLY A 165 0.17 1.08 -9.89
N ARG A 166 0.43 1.12 -11.20
CA ARG A 166 1.72 1.48 -11.77
C ARG A 166 1.53 2.50 -12.88
N PHE A 167 2.57 3.27 -13.10
CA PHE A 167 2.70 4.13 -14.27
C PHE A 167 4.17 4.20 -14.67
N SER A 168 4.42 4.60 -15.90
CA SER A 168 5.76 4.77 -16.43
C SER A 168 6.02 6.22 -16.77
N ILE A 169 7.24 6.66 -16.54
CA ILE A 169 7.75 7.96 -16.96
C ILE A 169 8.92 7.73 -17.91
N THR A 170 8.89 8.35 -19.07
CA THR A 170 10.03 8.44 -19.98
C THR A 170 10.58 9.86 -19.95
N LEU A 171 11.87 9.98 -19.66
CA LEU A 171 12.60 11.25 -19.61
C LEU A 171 13.60 11.30 -20.75
N LYS A 172 13.60 12.37 -21.52
CA LYS A 172 14.64 12.61 -22.53
C LYS A 172 15.88 13.21 -21.88
N LYS A 173 17.04 12.64 -22.12
CA LYS A 173 18.32 13.16 -21.63
C LYS A 173 18.66 14.46 -22.36
N GLU A 174 19.19 15.43 -21.62
CA GLU A 174 19.69 16.67 -22.24
C GLU A 174 20.94 16.39 -23.09
N ASN A 175 21.79 15.48 -22.62
CA ASN A 175 22.99 15.03 -23.31
C ASN A 175 22.94 13.51 -23.46
N PRO A 176 23.05 12.96 -24.69
CA PRO A 176 23.13 11.52 -24.89
C PRO A 176 24.30 10.91 -24.11
N GLY A 177 24.07 9.73 -23.52
CA GLY A 177 25.05 9.05 -22.69
C GLY A 177 24.49 7.84 -21.96
N VAL A 178 25.35 6.94 -21.52
CA VAL A 178 24.99 5.78 -20.69
C VAL A 178 25.29 6.10 -19.22
N TRP A 179 24.34 5.87 -18.32
CA TRP A 179 24.42 6.27 -16.91
C TRP A 179 24.75 5.07 -16.02
N ASN A 180 25.86 5.15 -15.29
CA ASN A 180 26.23 4.10 -14.32
C ASN A 180 25.23 3.96 -13.16
N SER A 181 24.46 5.01 -12.88
CA SER A 181 23.41 5.03 -11.85
C SER A 181 22.27 5.97 -12.26
N LEU A 182 21.06 5.71 -11.77
CA LEU A 182 19.94 6.65 -11.94
C LEU A 182 20.18 7.95 -11.19
N ASN A 183 20.73 7.85 -9.97
CA ASN A 183 20.88 8.98 -9.07
C ASN A 183 22.31 9.52 -9.15
N LYS A 184 22.43 10.83 -8.89
CA LYS A 184 23.72 11.51 -8.74
C LYS A 184 24.47 11.07 -7.49
N SER A 185 23.75 10.73 -6.42
CA SER A 185 24.32 10.12 -5.22
C SER A 185 24.65 8.65 -5.49
N GLN A 186 25.79 8.18 -4.98
CA GLN A 186 26.14 6.75 -4.97
C GLN A 186 25.35 5.95 -3.94
N GLU A 187 24.55 6.61 -3.09
CA GLU A 187 23.69 5.94 -2.12
C GLU A 187 22.55 5.22 -2.83
N LYS A 188 22.50 3.90 -2.65
CA LYS A 188 21.48 3.06 -3.26
C LYS A 188 20.16 3.24 -2.51
N LEU A 189 19.14 3.74 -3.20
CA LEU A 189 17.80 3.83 -2.64
C LEU A 189 17.20 2.42 -2.48
N PRO A 190 16.70 2.03 -1.28
CA PRO A 190 16.22 0.68 -1.02
C PRO A 190 14.95 0.32 -1.79
N ASN A 191 14.20 1.33 -2.24
CA ASN A 191 12.98 1.22 -3.03
C ASN A 191 13.23 1.24 -4.55
N GLN A 192 14.50 1.20 -4.99
CA GLN A 192 14.89 1.25 -6.40
C GLN A 192 15.46 -0.09 -6.88
N GLN A 193 15.07 -0.51 -8.09
CA GLN A 193 15.55 -1.72 -8.77
C GLN A 193 15.86 -1.46 -10.25
N ILE A 194 16.61 -2.35 -10.89
CA ILE A 194 16.80 -2.33 -12.34
C ILE A 194 15.56 -2.92 -13.02
N TRP A 195 15.08 -2.28 -14.07
CA TRP A 195 14.05 -2.83 -14.95
C TRP A 195 14.72 -3.67 -16.02
N TRP A 196 14.96 -4.95 -15.71
CA TRP A 196 15.75 -5.86 -16.56
C TRP A 196 15.20 -6.00 -17.98
N GLU A 197 13.89 -6.21 -18.14
CA GLU A 197 13.26 -6.33 -19.47
C GLU A 197 13.55 -5.11 -20.36
N MET A 198 13.43 -3.90 -19.79
CA MET A 198 13.68 -2.66 -20.51
C MET A 198 15.18 -2.44 -20.75
N LYS A 199 16.03 -2.85 -19.80
CA LYS A 199 17.49 -2.78 -19.94
C LYS A 199 17.97 -3.69 -21.07
N GLU A 200 17.54 -4.95 -21.09
CA GLU A 200 17.90 -5.93 -22.13
C GLU A 200 17.48 -5.43 -23.52
N LYS A 201 16.31 -4.78 -23.63
CA LYS A 201 15.82 -4.21 -24.88
C LYS A 201 16.74 -3.13 -25.47
N TYR A 202 17.39 -2.31 -24.65
CA TYR A 202 18.22 -1.17 -25.09
C TYR A 202 19.73 -1.40 -24.86
N GLN A 203 20.13 -2.61 -24.44
CA GLN A 203 21.53 -2.92 -24.12
C GLN A 203 22.43 -2.74 -25.36
N ASP A 204 22.03 -3.29 -26.51
CA ASP A 204 22.78 -3.16 -27.76
C ASP A 204 22.97 -1.70 -28.21
N GLU A 205 22.00 -0.82 -27.96
CA GLU A 205 22.10 0.61 -28.28
C GLU A 205 23.10 1.31 -27.36
N CYS A 206 23.09 0.96 -26.07
CA CYS A 206 24.04 1.49 -25.09
C CYS A 206 25.47 1.03 -25.39
N ASP A 207 25.67 -0.24 -25.73
CA ASP A 207 27.00 -0.79 -26.01
C ASP A 207 27.60 -0.17 -27.28
N LYS A 208 26.82 -0.07 -28.36
CA LYS A 208 27.26 0.62 -29.60
C LYS A 208 27.63 2.08 -29.34
N PHE A 209 26.84 2.80 -28.55
CA PHE A 209 27.13 4.20 -28.22
C PHE A 209 28.43 4.37 -27.43
N LEU A 210 28.79 3.38 -26.60
CA LEU A 210 30.06 3.39 -25.87
C LEU A 210 31.24 3.08 -26.82
N GLU A 211 31.10 2.08 -27.70
CA GLU A 211 32.11 1.73 -28.71
C GLU A 211 32.42 2.92 -29.63
N GLU A 212 31.39 3.56 -30.21
CA GLU A 212 31.55 4.72 -31.10
C GLU A 212 32.25 5.89 -30.39
N ARG A 213 31.96 6.12 -29.10
CA ARG A 213 32.63 7.15 -28.30
C ARG A 213 34.09 6.84 -27.98
N GLU A 214 34.46 5.58 -27.89
CA GLU A 214 35.86 5.17 -27.68
C GLU A 214 36.68 5.34 -28.96
N GLU A 215 36.08 5.14 -30.14
CA GLU A 215 36.74 5.35 -31.44
C GLU A 215 36.97 6.83 -31.77
N GLU A 216 36.17 7.74 -31.19
CA GLU A 216 36.26 9.20 -31.39
C GLU A 216 37.29 9.91 -30.47
N LEU A 217 37.88 9.21 -29.49
CA LEU A 217 38.82 9.74 -28.49
C LEU A 217 40.29 9.45 -28.82
#